data_AF-J5WIY5-F1
#
_entry.id   AF-J5WIY5-F1
#
_cell.length_a   1.000
_cell.length_b   1.000
_cell.length_c   1.000
_cell.angle_alpha   90.00
_cell.angle_beta   90.00
_cell.angle_gamma   90.00
#
_symmetry.space_group_name_H-M   'P 1'
#
loop_
_entity.id
_entity.type
_entity.pdbx_description
1 polymer ?
#
loop_
_entity_poly.entity_id
_entity_poly.type
_entity_poly.pdbx_seq_one_letter_code
_entity_poly.pdbx_strand_id
1 'polypeptide(L)'
;MKPLSKGGSTDERAERKLDLSRVKVEPLFEDVVDFDTFSKSDFRVVKVLACEEVSKSKKLLNFTLNDGTGKSTNKKSSISLRS
;
A
#
# COMPACT_ATOMS: atom_id res chain seq x y z
N MET A 1 28.74 22.13 61.73
CA MET A 1 27.78 22.35 60.62
C MET A 1 28.52 22.99 59.45
N LYS A 2 28.64 22.27 58.33
CA LYS A 2 29.12 22.79 57.03
C LYS A 2 27.98 22.57 56.01
N PRO A 3 27.67 23.54 55.13
CA PRO A 3 26.54 23.44 54.22
C PRO A 3 26.87 22.53 53.04
N LEU A 4 25.88 21.71 52.64
CA LEU A 4 25.85 20.99 51.37
C LEU A 4 25.68 22.03 50.24
N SER A 5 26.68 22.11 49.35
CA SER A 5 26.69 23.00 48.18
C SER A 5 27.02 22.19 46.93
N LYS A 6 26.05 22.20 45.99
CA LYS A 6 26.15 21.95 44.54
C LYS A 6 26.48 20.49 44.14
N GLY A 7 25.71 19.80 43.29
CA GLY A 7 24.93 20.28 42.14
C GLY A 7 25.76 20.09 40.88
N GLY A 8 25.53 18.99 40.15
CA GLY A 8 26.20 18.68 38.90
C GLY A 8 26.05 17.20 38.51
N SER A 9 24.85 16.78 38.10
CA SER A 9 24.67 15.52 37.36
C SER A 9 25.08 15.78 35.91
N THR A 10 26.29 15.35 35.55
CA THR A 10 26.76 15.34 34.16
C THR A 10 25.92 14.34 33.38
N ASP A 11 25.03 14.88 32.54
CA ASP A 11 24.31 14.18 31.49
C ASP A 11 25.36 13.70 30.47
N GLU A 12 25.90 12.50 30.68
CA GLU A 12 26.71 11.81 29.67
C GLU A 12 25.78 11.30 28.57
N ARG A 13 25.30 12.23 27.74
CA ARG A 13 24.76 11.94 26.42
C ARG A 13 25.92 11.54 25.52
N ALA A 14 26.53 10.40 25.83
CA ALA A 14 27.52 9.76 24.99
C ALA A 14 26.93 9.65 23.59
N GLU A 15 27.51 10.41 22.66
CA GLU A 15 27.18 10.44 21.24
C GLU A 15 27.38 9.04 20.66
N ARG A 16 26.37 8.18 20.80
CA ARG A 16 26.30 6.93 20.04
C ARG A 16 26.10 7.32 18.58
N LYS A 17 27.20 7.48 17.84
CA LYS A 17 27.20 7.65 16.38
C LYS A 17 26.60 6.38 15.79
N LEU A 18 25.31 6.45 15.46
CA LEU A 18 24.60 5.39 14.75
C LEU A 18 25.25 5.24 13.37
N ASP A 19 25.78 4.05 13.10
CA ASP A 19 26.45 3.76 11.83
C ASP A 19 25.39 3.42 10.77
N LEU A 20 24.97 4.44 10.03
CA LEU A 20 23.92 4.37 9.00
C LEU A 20 24.44 3.83 7.65
N SER A 21 25.68 3.33 7.60
CA SER A 21 26.36 2.80 6.41
C SER A 21 25.68 1.58 5.77
N ARG A 22 24.70 0.96 6.45
CA ARG A 22 23.89 -0.16 5.94
C ARG A 22 22.43 0.20 5.67
N VAL A 23 22.04 1.46 5.86
CA VAL A 23 20.67 1.90 5.58
C VAL A 23 20.57 2.26 4.11
N LYS A 24 20.05 1.32 3.31
CA LYS A 24 19.64 1.59 1.94
C LYS A 24 18.26 2.25 1.99
N VAL A 25 18.22 3.58 1.81
CA VAL A 25 16.97 4.30 1.66
C VAL A 25 16.49 4.07 0.23
N GLU A 26 15.48 3.23 0.07
CA GLU A 26 14.83 3.10 -1.23
C GLU A 26 14.13 4.42 -1.56
N PRO A 27 14.27 4.94 -2.79
CA PRO A 27 13.54 6.11 -3.23
C PRO A 27 12.04 5.83 -3.15
N LEU A 28 11.37 6.31 -2.10
CA LEU A 28 9.94 6.12 -1.85
C LEU A 28 9.03 6.77 -2.93
N PHE A 29 9.61 7.48 -3.89
CA PHE A 29 8.90 8.36 -4.83
C PHE A 29 9.36 8.21 -6.28
N GLU A 30 10.02 7.12 -6.66
CA GLU A 30 10.38 6.91 -8.07
C GLU A 30 9.15 6.76 -8.99
N ASP A 31 7.99 6.40 -8.43
CA ASP A 31 6.72 6.26 -9.16
C ASP A 31 5.78 7.46 -8.94
N VAL A 32 6.28 8.69 -9.14
CA VAL A 32 5.40 9.87 -9.21
C VAL A 32 4.57 9.82 -10.48
N VAL A 33 3.33 9.33 -10.36
CA VAL A 33 2.35 9.38 -11.47
C VAL A 33 1.86 10.82 -11.61
N ASP A 34 2.19 11.45 -12.74
CA ASP A 34 1.69 12.79 -13.06
C ASP A 34 0.19 12.78 -13.40
N PHE A 35 -0.43 13.96 -13.38
CA PHE A 35 -1.87 14.11 -13.62
C PHE A 35 -2.29 13.61 -15.01
N ASP A 36 -1.45 13.82 -16.02
CA ASP A 36 -1.74 13.41 -17.40
C ASP A 36 -1.72 11.89 -17.54
N THR A 37 -0.88 11.18 -16.79
CA THR A 37 -0.84 9.72 -16.75
C THR A 37 -2.02 9.15 -15.98
N PHE A 38 -2.36 9.77 -14.83
CA PHE A 38 -3.54 9.37 -14.06
C PHE A 38 -4.83 9.55 -14.84
N SER A 39 -5.02 10.71 -15.49
CA SER A 39 -6.26 11.04 -16.23
C SER A 39 -6.50 10.17 -17.46
N LYS A 40 -5.46 9.58 -18.06
CA LYS A 40 -5.59 8.59 -19.15
C LYS A 40 -6.11 7.23 -18.67
N SER A 41 -6.03 6.94 -17.38
CA SER A 41 -6.48 5.67 -16.81
C SER A 41 -7.99 5.72 -16.53
N ASP A 42 -8.76 4.88 -17.22
CA ASP A 42 -10.23 4.82 -17.07
C ASP A 42 -10.62 3.98 -15.84
N PHE A 43 -10.75 4.63 -14.69
CA PHE A 43 -11.24 4.01 -13.46
C PHE A 43 -12.74 4.25 -13.30
N ARG A 44 -13.51 3.15 -13.26
CA ARG A 44 -14.97 3.20 -13.08
C ARG A 44 -15.41 2.39 -11.88
N VAL A 45 -16.40 2.91 -11.17
CA VAL A 45 -17.12 2.15 -10.15
C VAL A 45 -18.14 1.27 -10.86
N VAL A 46 -18.06 -0.03 -10.61
CA VAL A 46 -18.95 -1.02 -11.23
C VAL A 46 -19.62 -1.87 -10.17
N LYS A 47 -20.84 -2.30 -10.45
CA LYS A 47 -21.55 -3.27 -9.62
C LYS A 47 -21.26 -4.68 -10.13
N VAL A 48 -20.85 -5.55 -9.22
CA VAL A 48 -20.74 -6.98 -9.49
C VAL A 48 -22.15 -7.58 -9.53
N LEU A 49 -22.52 -8.19 -10.65
CA LEU A 49 -23.82 -8.86 -10.83
C LEU A 49 -23.73 -10.36 -10.57
N ALA A 50 -22.66 -11.00 -11.06
CA ALA A 50 -22.43 -12.43 -10.88
C ALA A 50 -20.94 -12.72 -10.74
N CYS A 51 -20.61 -13.80 -10.03
CA CYS A 51 -19.26 -14.31 -9.82
C CYS A 51 -19.28 -15.83 -9.91
N GLU A 52 -18.55 -16.39 -10.87
CA GLU A 52 -18.53 -17.83 -11.14
C GLU A 52 -17.09 -18.35 -11.19
N GLU A 53 -16.87 -19.57 -10.68
CA GLU A 53 -15.58 -20.23 -10.78
C GLU A 53 -15.28 -20.67 -12.20
N VAL A 54 -14.05 -20.41 -12.67
CA VAL A 54 -13.62 -20.86 -13.98
C VAL A 54 -13.16 -22.30 -13.87
N SER A 55 -13.88 -23.25 -14.48
CA SER A 55 -13.60 -24.70 -14.43
C SER A 55 -12.16 -25.08 -14.81
N LYS A 56 -11.48 -24.24 -15.60
CA LYS A 56 -10.09 -24.43 -16.03
C LYS A 56 -9.03 -23.91 -15.05
N SER A 57 -9.40 -23.17 -14.00
CA SER A 57 -8.42 -22.58 -13.07
C SER A 57 -9.01 -22.33 -11.68
N LYS A 58 -8.40 -22.94 -10.67
CA LYS A 58 -8.75 -22.76 -9.24
C LYS A 58 -8.44 -21.36 -8.68
N LYS A 59 -7.74 -20.51 -9.45
CA LYS A 59 -7.31 -19.17 -9.03
C LYS A 59 -8.03 -18.05 -9.78
N LEU A 60 -8.89 -18.37 -10.74
CA LEU A 60 -9.58 -17.39 -11.58
C LEU A 60 -11.08 -17.48 -11.37
N LEU A 61 -11.68 -16.31 -11.19
CA LEU A 61 -13.13 -16.15 -11.16
C LEU A 61 -13.55 -15.30 -12.34
N ASN A 62 -14.74 -15.60 -12.87
CA ASN A 62 -15.38 -14.82 -13.92
C ASN A 62 -16.46 -13.94 -13.28
N PHE A 63 -16.32 -12.63 -13.45
CA PHE A 63 -17.23 -11.63 -12.94
C PHE A 63 -18.06 -11.03 -14.07
N THR A 64 -19.37 -10.95 -13.86
CA THR A 64 -20.26 -10.12 -14.68
C THR A 64 -20.40 -8.77 -13.99
N LEU A 65 -19.99 -7.69 -14.66
CA LEU A 65 -19.93 -6.34 -14.13
C LEU A 65 -20.88 -5.41 -14.88
N ASN A 66 -21.50 -4.46 -14.17
CA ASN A 66 -22.33 -3.40 -14.74
C ASN A 66 -21.81 -2.04 -14.30
N ASP A 67 -21.46 -1.18 -15.26
CA ASP A 67 -20.90 0.15 -15.07
C ASP A 67 -21.96 1.28 -15.20
N GLY A 68 -23.24 0.93 -15.21
CA GLY A 68 -24.35 1.88 -15.33
C GLY A 68 -24.73 2.23 -16.77
N THR A 69 -24.00 1.74 -17.78
CA THR A 69 -24.30 1.98 -19.20
C THR A 69 -25.41 1.10 -19.77
N GLY A 70 -26.04 0.26 -18.93
CA GLY A 70 -27.08 -0.69 -19.33
C GLY A 70 -26.56 -1.92 -20.07
N LYS A 71 -25.24 -2.04 -20.28
CA LYS A 71 -24.58 -3.22 -20.86
C LYS A 71 -23.70 -3.91 -19.82
N SER A 72 -23.90 -5.21 -19.63
CA SER A 72 -23.05 -6.02 -18.75
C SER A 72 -21.79 -6.47 -19.47
N THR A 73 -20.66 -6.47 -18.77
CA THR A 73 -19.37 -6.94 -19.30
C THR A 73 -18.84 -8.11 -18.48
N ASN A 74 -18.16 -9.04 -19.14
CA ASN A 74 -17.54 -10.20 -18.49
C ASN A 74 -16.03 -9.99 -18.33
N LYS A 75 -15.53 -10.12 -17.11
CA LYS A 75 -14.10 -9.93 -16.77
C LYS A 75 -13.63 -11.08 -15.87
N LYS A 76 -12.46 -11.63 -16.17
CA LYS A 76 -11.80 -12.63 -15.33
C LYS A 76 -10.79 -11.93 -14.41
N SER A 77 -10.82 -12.24 -13.12
CA SER A 77 -9.83 -11.74 -12.18
C SER A 77 -9.29 -12.86 -11.30
N SER A 78 -8.06 -12.69 -10.85
CA SER A 78 -7.36 -13.64 -9.98
C SER A 78 -7.69 -13.38 -8.50
N ILE A 79 -8.95 -13.54 -8.15
CA ILE A 79 -9.43 -13.56 -6.77
C ILE A 79 -9.82 -14.99 -6.45
N SER A 80 -9.45 -15.48 -5.26
CA SER A 80 -9.93 -16.76 -4.76
C SER A 80 -11.14 -16.49 -3.88
N LEU A 81 -12.25 -17.20 -4.09
CA LEU A 81 -13.31 -17.29 -3.09
C LEU A 81 -12.69 -17.98 -1.87
N ARG A 82 -12.60 -17.25 -0.76
CA ARG A 82 -12.37 -17.88 0.54
C ARG A 82 -13.75 -18.29 1.02
N SER A 83 -14.09 -19.56 0.81
CA SER A 83 -15.25 -20.23 1.41
C SER A 83 -15.14 -20.24 2.92
#